data_AF-A0A4Y8AMR2-F1
#
_entry.id   AF-A0A4Y8AMR2-F1
#
_cell.length_a   1.000
_cell.length_b   1.000
_cell.length_c   1.000
_cell.angle_alpha   90.00
_cell.angle_beta   90.00
_cell.angle_gamma   90.00
#
_symmetry.space_group_name_H-M   'P 1'
#
loop_
_entity.id
_entity.type
_entity.pdbx_description
1 polymer ?
#
loop_
_entity_poly.entity_id
_entity_poly.type
_entity_poly.pdbx_seq_one_letter_code
_entity_poly.pdbx_strand_id
1 'polypeptide(L)'
;MACGEYGDTYGRPHYHAIIFDLPPLELRQIGTTKTGFPTFVSDLFAECWPFGFHTLNFVSFESCAYVARYVTKKILGDGKQTYEKLDPETGEVDCRVKEFSRWSTKPGIGHDYFMKYWRDFYKIDCCLINNTKFKIPRYYDRLLLREHPDVFEIVKQKRILSAQSYRLTPDAQKDRLAVREEVKRLRAERLLRPYEAQITEYLENV
;
A
#
# COMPACT_ATOMS: atom_id res chain seq x y z
N MET A 1 1.00 6.62 5.65
CA MET A 1 1.81 6.12 4.51
C MET A 1 1.57 7.06 3.35
N ALA A 2 2.59 7.45 2.59
CA ALA A 2 2.42 8.28 1.40
C ALA A 2 3.26 7.75 0.24
N CYS A 3 2.76 7.85 -0.99
CA CYS A 3 3.51 7.49 -2.17
C CYS A 3 3.25 8.52 -3.28
N GLY A 4 4.31 8.86 -4.04
CA GLY A 4 4.24 9.74 -5.21
C GLY A 4 4.63 8.95 -6.45
N GLU A 5 3.81 9.00 -7.49
CA GLU A 5 3.96 8.26 -8.74
C GLU A 5 3.59 9.10 -9.96
N TYR A 6 3.75 8.51 -11.14
CA TYR A 6 3.31 9.12 -12.39
C TYR A 6 2.18 8.31 -13.02
N GLY A 7 1.13 8.98 -13.48
CA GLY A 7 0.02 8.33 -14.18
C GLY A 7 0.46 7.74 -15.51
N ASP A 8 -0.11 6.59 -15.89
CA ASP A 8 0.36 5.78 -17.02
C ASP A 8 0.26 6.47 -18.38
N THR A 9 -0.80 7.25 -18.61
CA THR A 9 -1.10 7.82 -19.93
C THR A 9 -0.25 9.05 -20.27
N TYR A 10 -0.12 9.97 -19.31
CA TYR A 10 0.49 11.29 -19.55
C TYR A 10 1.68 11.58 -18.63
N GLY A 11 2.03 10.66 -17.73
CA GLY A 11 3.12 10.84 -16.78
C GLY A 11 2.87 11.98 -15.79
N ARG A 12 1.62 12.27 -15.43
CA ARG A 12 1.28 13.33 -14.46
C ARG A 12 1.63 12.87 -13.05
N PRO A 13 2.28 13.72 -12.22
CA PRO A 13 2.51 13.40 -10.81
C PRO A 13 1.19 13.12 -10.09
N HIS A 14 1.13 12.01 -9.36
CA HIS A 14 -0.02 11.56 -8.60
C HIS A 14 0.44 11.11 -7.21
N TYR A 15 -0.25 11.59 -6.18
CA TYR A 15 0.12 11.33 -4.79
C TYR A 15 -1.02 10.64 -4.06
N HIS A 16 -0.69 9.56 -3.35
CA HIS A 16 -1.61 8.89 -2.46
C HIS A 16 -1.08 8.94 -1.03
N ALA A 17 -1.93 9.33 -0.08
CA ALA A 17 -1.57 9.36 1.33
C ALA A 17 -2.71 8.82 2.20
N ILE A 18 -2.31 8.11 3.25
CA ILE A 18 -3.16 7.73 4.38
C ILE A 18 -2.68 8.55 5.57
N ILE A 19 -3.59 9.37 6.09
CA ILE A 19 -3.36 10.30 7.18
C ILE A 19 -4.32 9.92 8.32
N PHE A 20 -3.77 9.76 9.51
CA PHE A 20 -4.52 9.51 10.74
C PHE A 20 -4.51 10.76 11.60
N ASP A 21 -5.42 10.82 12.58
CA ASP A 21 -5.48 11.89 13.59
C ASP A 21 -5.60 13.30 12.99
N LEU A 22 -6.24 13.41 11.82
CA LEU A 22 -6.65 14.70 11.28
C LEU A 22 -7.72 15.32 12.18
N PRO A 23 -7.66 16.65 12.45
CA PRO A 23 -8.75 17.33 13.11
C PRO A 23 -10.03 17.23 12.25
N PRO A 24 -11.21 17.47 12.82
CA PRO A 24 -12.45 17.52 12.05
C PRO A 24 -12.30 18.45 10.83
N LEU A 25 -12.62 17.93 9.65
CA LEU A 25 -12.55 18.66 8.39
C LEU A 25 -13.96 18.95 7.89
N GLU A 26 -14.14 20.12 7.30
CA GLU A 26 -15.29 20.36 6.45
C GLU A 26 -15.09 19.62 5.13
N LEU A 27 -15.98 18.66 4.88
CA LEU A 27 -15.95 17.78 3.72
C LEU A 27 -17.19 18.01 2.88
N ARG A 28 -16.96 18.26 1.58
CA ARG A 28 -18.03 18.30 0.58
C ARG A 28 -17.94 17.04 -0.26
N GLN A 29 -19.01 16.25 -0.28
CA GLN A 29 -19.07 15.08 -1.15
C GLN A 29 -19.23 15.53 -2.60
N ILE A 30 -18.39 15.01 -3.49
CA ILE A 30 -18.39 15.34 -4.93
C ILE A 30 -18.82 14.16 -5.80
N GLY A 31 -18.94 12.97 -5.22
CA GLY A 31 -19.41 11.79 -5.94
C GLY A 31 -19.20 10.50 -5.17
N THR A 32 -19.26 9.40 -5.92
CA THR A 32 -19.04 8.05 -5.43
C THR A 32 -18.19 7.30 -6.44
N THR A 33 -17.19 6.57 -5.99
CA THR A 33 -16.34 5.76 -6.85
C THR A 33 -17.14 4.63 -7.50
N LYS A 34 -16.61 4.05 -8.60
CA LYS A 34 -17.19 2.84 -9.24
C LYS A 34 -17.30 1.65 -8.28
N THR A 35 -16.53 1.66 -7.19
CA THR A 35 -16.54 0.66 -6.12
C THR A 35 -17.47 1.01 -4.96
N GLY A 36 -18.26 2.09 -5.06
CA GLY A 36 -19.28 2.46 -4.08
C GLY A 36 -18.80 3.31 -2.90
N PHE A 37 -17.55 3.80 -2.92
CA PHE A 37 -17.02 4.62 -1.83
C PHE A 37 -17.32 6.11 -2.08
N PRO A 38 -17.81 6.86 -1.08
CA PRO A 38 -18.06 8.29 -1.23
C PRO A 38 -16.73 9.05 -1.36
N THR A 39 -16.68 9.98 -2.31
CA THR A 39 -15.52 10.83 -2.58
C THR A 39 -15.79 12.25 -2.09
N PHE A 40 -14.86 12.80 -1.32
CA PHE A 40 -14.96 14.13 -0.73
C PHE A 40 -13.85 15.08 -1.20
N VAL A 41 -14.09 16.37 -1.04
CA VAL A 41 -13.08 17.44 -1.14
C VAL A 41 -13.18 18.33 0.10
N SER A 42 -12.12 19.08 0.37
CA SER A 42 -12.05 20.05 1.47
C SER A 42 -11.29 21.29 1.03
N ASP A 43 -11.78 22.47 1.37
CA ASP A 43 -11.16 23.73 0.93
C ASP A 43 -9.78 23.93 1.57
N LEU A 44 -9.59 23.48 2.82
CA LEU A 44 -8.28 23.44 3.48
C LEU A 44 -7.24 22.65 2.67
N PHE A 45 -7.64 21.52 2.08
CA PHE A 45 -6.72 20.75 1.23
C PHE A 45 -6.50 21.42 -0.12
N ALA A 46 -7.47 22.17 -0.65
CA ALA A 46 -7.29 22.96 -1.86
C ALA A 46 -6.24 24.06 -1.66
N GLU A 47 -6.26 24.72 -0.49
CA GLU A 47 -5.28 25.74 -0.10
C GLU A 47 -3.88 25.13 0.11
N CYS A 48 -3.79 24.01 0.81
CA CYS A 48 -2.52 23.31 1.05
C CYS A 48 -1.94 22.67 -0.21
N TRP A 49 -2.80 22.29 -1.17
CA TRP A 49 -2.41 21.61 -2.41
C TRP A 49 -3.05 22.31 -3.63
N PRO A 50 -2.49 23.45 -4.06
CA PRO A 50 -3.03 24.19 -5.21
C PRO A 50 -2.72 23.50 -6.57
N PHE A 51 -2.06 22.35 -6.55
CA PHE A 51 -1.59 21.66 -7.75
C PHE A 51 -2.63 20.63 -8.24
N GLY A 52 -3.59 21.11 -9.03
CA GLY A 52 -4.63 20.27 -9.63
C GLY A 52 -5.78 19.99 -8.66
N PHE A 53 -6.27 18.75 -8.65
CA PHE A 53 -7.39 18.35 -7.79
C PHE A 53 -6.94 17.38 -6.71
N HIS A 54 -7.64 17.39 -5.58
CA HIS A 54 -7.49 16.45 -4.48
C HIS A 54 -8.81 15.76 -4.21
N THR A 55 -8.73 14.53 -3.73
CA THR A 55 -9.90 13.73 -3.35
C THR A 55 -9.61 13.00 -2.05
N LEU A 56 -10.57 13.02 -1.15
CA LEU A 56 -10.49 12.44 0.18
C LEU A 56 -11.50 11.31 0.31
N ASN A 57 -11.09 10.21 0.93
CA ASN A 57 -11.94 9.08 1.30
C ASN A 57 -11.65 8.72 2.77
N PHE A 58 -12.64 8.13 3.45
CA PHE A 58 -12.43 7.62 4.80
C PHE A 58 -11.43 6.47 4.81
N VAL A 59 -10.64 6.38 5.89
CA VAL A 59 -9.67 5.31 6.07
C VAL A 59 -10.39 4.02 6.48
N SER A 60 -10.50 3.10 5.53
CA SER A 60 -10.92 1.71 5.73
C SER A 60 -9.82 0.72 5.34
N PHE A 61 -9.98 -0.57 5.67
CA PHE A 61 -9.05 -1.61 5.22
C PHE A 61 -8.91 -1.63 3.68
N GLU A 62 -10.02 -1.46 2.98
CA GLU A 62 -10.10 -1.41 1.51
C GLU A 62 -9.35 -0.20 0.95
N SER A 63 -9.50 0.97 1.58
CA SER A 63 -8.77 2.19 1.19
C SER A 63 -7.25 2.04 1.41
N CYS A 64 -6.85 1.41 2.52
CA CYS A 64 -5.45 1.11 2.82
C CYS A 64 -4.88 0.12 1.79
N ALA A 65 -5.64 -0.94 1.48
CA ALA A 65 -5.26 -1.91 0.47
C ALA A 65 -5.15 -1.27 -0.93
N TYR A 66 -6.02 -0.31 -1.25
CA TYR A 66 -5.95 0.47 -2.48
C TYR A 66 -4.64 1.25 -2.59
N VAL A 67 -4.30 2.06 -1.58
CA VAL A 67 -3.05 2.82 -1.58
C VAL A 67 -1.83 1.89 -1.60
N ALA A 68 -1.88 0.76 -0.89
CA ALA A 68 -0.79 -0.22 -0.88
C ALA A 68 -0.52 -0.86 -2.26
N ARG A 69 -1.54 -1.01 -3.12
CA ARG A 69 -1.36 -1.54 -4.48
C ARG A 69 -0.47 -0.65 -5.35
N TYR A 70 -0.55 0.67 -5.17
CA TYR A 70 0.31 1.62 -5.88
C TYR A 70 1.79 1.47 -5.49
N VAL A 71 2.06 1.17 -4.22
CA VAL A 71 3.43 0.83 -3.78
C VAL A 71 3.93 -0.43 -4.47
N THR A 72 3.09 -1.47 -4.59
CA THR A 72 3.50 -2.73 -5.24
C THR A 72 3.71 -2.59 -6.74
N LYS A 73 2.94 -1.74 -7.44
CA LYS A 73 3.10 -1.46 -8.88
C LYS A 73 4.53 -0.97 -9.18
N LYS A 74 5.07 -0.10 -8.34
CA LYS A 74 6.43 0.46 -8.49
C LYS A 74 7.53 -0.59 -8.43
N ILE A 75 7.34 -1.63 -7.62
CA ILE A 75 8.33 -2.70 -7.43
C ILE A 75 8.29 -3.71 -8.58
N LEU A 76 7.12 -3.88 -9.22
CA LEU A 76 6.88 -4.85 -10.29
C LEU A 76 6.89 -4.24 -11.71
N GLY A 77 6.95 -2.91 -11.84
CA GLY A 77 7.04 -2.25 -13.12
C GLY A 77 8.34 -2.63 -13.85
N ASP A 78 8.25 -2.81 -15.17
CA ASP A 78 9.41 -3.04 -16.03
C ASP A 78 10.48 -2.00 -15.69
N GLY A 79 11.68 -2.45 -15.31
CA GLY A 79 12.79 -1.62 -14.82
C GLY A 79 13.38 -0.64 -15.85
N LYS A 80 12.58 -0.22 -16.82
CA LYS A 80 12.83 0.72 -17.91
C LYS A 80 12.15 2.08 -17.67
N GLN A 81 11.92 2.48 -16.42
CA GLN A 81 11.49 3.85 -16.17
C GLN A 81 12.68 4.78 -16.39
N THR A 82 12.75 5.35 -17.59
CA THR A 82 13.71 6.40 -17.92
C THR A 82 13.20 7.70 -17.29
N TYR A 83 13.86 8.13 -16.22
CA TYR A 83 13.57 9.39 -15.55
C TYR A 83 14.19 10.60 -16.26
N GLU A 84 14.94 10.36 -17.32
CA GLU A 84 15.59 11.37 -18.15
C GLU A 84 14.84 11.43 -19.48
N LYS A 85 14.25 12.58 -19.79
CA LYS A 85 13.64 12.84 -21.08
C LYS A 85 14.47 13.88 -21.79
N LEU A 86 15.13 13.48 -22.87
CA LEU A 86 15.76 14.42 -23.78
C LEU A 86 14.66 15.12 -24.58
N ASP A 87 14.63 16.44 -24.54
CA ASP A 87 13.86 17.24 -25.47
C ASP A 87 14.60 17.29 -26.82
N PRO A 88 14.05 16.70 -27.89
CA PRO A 88 14.70 16.68 -29.19
C PRO A 88 14.79 18.05 -29.86
N GLU A 89 14.01 19.06 -29.46
CA GLU A 89 14.08 20.41 -30.03
C GLU A 89 15.11 21.29 -29.32
N THR A 90 15.20 21.21 -27.99
CA THR A 90 16.09 22.08 -27.19
C THR A 90 17.41 21.40 -26.82
N GLY A 91 17.48 20.08 -26.87
CA GLY A 91 18.62 19.28 -26.38
C GLY A 91 18.73 19.24 -24.86
N GLU A 92 17.77 19.81 -24.13
CA GLU A 92 17.75 19.78 -22.67
C GLU A 92 17.30 18.41 -22.15
N VAL A 93 17.90 17.98 -21.03
CA VAL A 93 17.52 16.74 -20.35
C VAL A 93 16.63 17.11 -19.17
N ASP A 94 15.34 16.77 -19.26
CA ASP A 94 14.39 16.89 -18.15
C ASP A 94 14.52 15.66 -17.24
N CYS A 95 14.92 15.89 -15.99
CA CYS A 95 15.14 14.86 -14.98
C CYS A 95 13.94 14.78 -14.02
N ARG A 96 13.10 13.76 -14.21
CA ARG A 96 11.97 13.46 -13.33
C ARG A 96 12.43 12.88 -12.00
N VAL A 97 11.76 13.28 -10.92
CA VAL A 97 11.99 12.72 -9.60
C VAL A 97 11.46 11.29 -9.56
N LYS A 98 12.28 10.33 -9.11
CA LYS A 98 11.86 8.93 -9.00
C LYS A 98 10.65 8.78 -8.09
N GLU A 99 9.77 7.83 -8.41
CA GLU A 99 8.66 7.52 -7.52
C GLU A 99 9.15 7.11 -6.14
N PHE A 100 8.39 7.48 -5.13
CA PHE A 100 8.77 7.20 -3.74
C PHE A 100 7.62 6.62 -2.95
N SER A 101 7.99 6.00 -1.83
CA SER A 101 7.07 5.60 -0.77
C SER A 101 7.68 6.01 0.57
N ARG A 102 6.88 6.65 1.42
CA ARG A 102 7.27 7.14 2.75
C ARG A 102 6.32 6.61 3.80
N TRP A 103 6.88 6.29 4.96
CA TRP A 103 6.16 5.84 6.14
C TRP A 103 6.58 6.66 7.36
N SER A 104 5.73 6.68 8.37
CA SER A 104 6.08 7.26 9.67
C SER A 104 7.19 6.42 10.28
N THR A 105 8.24 7.07 10.78
CA THR A 105 9.42 6.39 11.36
C THR A 105 9.67 6.78 12.81
N LYS A 106 8.94 7.76 13.37
CA LYS A 106 9.22 8.37 14.68
C LYS A 106 7.95 8.76 15.46
N PRO A 107 7.25 7.82 16.11
CA PRO A 107 7.36 6.37 15.96
C PRO A 107 6.67 5.87 14.68
N GLY A 108 6.86 4.60 14.34
CA GLY A 108 6.14 3.98 13.23
C GLY A 108 4.65 3.80 13.54
N ILE A 109 3.79 3.87 12.51
CA ILE A 109 2.35 3.60 12.66
C ILE A 109 2.16 2.20 13.29
N GLY A 110 1.33 2.12 14.33
CA GLY A 110 1.07 0.89 15.08
C GLY A 110 2.08 0.61 16.22
N HIS A 111 3.05 1.49 16.47
CA HIS A 111 3.99 1.34 17.59
C HIS A 111 3.27 1.22 18.94
N ASP A 112 2.42 2.19 19.27
CA ASP A 112 1.78 2.23 20.60
C ASP A 112 0.77 1.08 20.77
N TYR A 113 0.12 0.72 19.66
CA TYR A 113 -0.75 -0.46 19.61
C TYR A 113 0.03 -1.75 19.90
N PHE A 114 1.22 -1.90 19.31
CA PHE A 114 2.10 -3.02 19.63
C PHE A 114 2.48 -3.02 21.11
N MET A 115 2.95 -1.89 21.65
CA MET A 115 3.40 -1.82 23.05
C MET A 115 2.32 -2.28 24.03
N LYS A 116 1.05 -1.98 23.73
CA LYS A 116 -0.09 -2.38 24.56
C LYS A 116 -0.56 -3.82 24.34
N TYR A 117 -0.56 -4.31 23.09
CA TYR A 117 -1.27 -5.54 22.70
C TYR A 117 -0.37 -6.63 22.06
N TRP A 118 0.96 -6.51 22.12
CA TRP A 118 1.86 -7.46 21.45
C TRP A 118 1.58 -8.92 21.83
N ARG A 119 1.26 -9.20 23.10
CA ARG A 119 1.00 -10.57 23.59
C ARG A 119 -0.12 -11.27 22.81
N ASP A 120 -1.16 -10.53 22.42
CA ASP A 120 -2.30 -11.09 21.70
C ASP A 120 -1.91 -11.54 20.30
N PHE A 121 -1.08 -10.74 19.60
CA PHE A 121 -0.56 -11.11 18.28
C PHE A 121 0.28 -12.38 18.34
N TYR A 122 1.21 -12.48 19.29
CA TYR A 122 2.16 -13.60 19.35
C TYR A 122 1.61 -14.84 20.04
N LYS A 123 0.49 -14.75 20.76
CA LYS A 123 -0.24 -15.92 21.27
C LYS A 123 -0.80 -16.77 20.14
N ILE A 124 -1.36 -16.14 19.11
CA ILE A 124 -1.96 -16.82 17.94
C ILE A 124 -1.05 -16.79 16.69
N ASP A 125 0.09 -16.12 16.78
CA ASP A 125 1.07 -15.86 15.70
C ASP A 125 0.44 -15.33 14.39
N CYS A 126 -0.65 -14.57 14.51
CA CYS A 126 -1.34 -13.94 13.38
C CYS A 126 -2.03 -12.64 13.80
N CYS A 127 -2.31 -11.80 12.81
CA CYS A 127 -3.16 -10.62 12.94
C CYS A 127 -4.56 -10.95 12.41
N LEU A 128 -5.61 -10.62 13.16
CA LEU A 128 -6.99 -10.80 12.70
C LEU A 128 -7.53 -9.47 12.21
N ILE A 129 -7.92 -9.42 10.94
CA ILE A 129 -8.59 -8.27 10.35
C ILE A 129 -9.83 -8.79 9.65
N ASN A 130 -11.02 -8.28 10.01
CA ASN A 130 -12.31 -8.71 9.44
C ASN A 130 -12.47 -10.25 9.44
N ASN A 131 -12.21 -10.90 10.58
CA ASN A 131 -12.22 -12.36 10.76
C ASN A 131 -11.26 -13.15 9.86
N THR A 132 -10.38 -12.48 9.12
CA THR A 132 -9.39 -13.10 8.27
C THR A 132 -8.02 -13.05 8.93
N LYS A 133 -7.29 -14.18 8.87
CA LYS A 133 -5.94 -14.30 9.44
C LYS A 133 -4.91 -13.73 8.46
N PHE A 134 -4.15 -12.77 8.93
CA PHE A 134 -3.00 -12.18 8.25
C PHE A 134 -1.71 -12.48 9.00
N LYS A 135 -0.60 -12.48 8.27
CA LYS A 135 0.72 -12.56 8.89
C LYS A 135 0.98 -11.30 9.72
N ILE A 136 1.63 -11.45 10.87
CA ILE A 136 2.08 -10.32 11.68
C ILE A 136 3.03 -9.44 10.83
N PRO A 137 2.84 -8.11 10.82
CA PRO A 137 3.74 -7.20 10.10
C PRO A 137 5.20 -7.35 10.56
N ARG A 138 6.15 -7.32 9.61
CA ARG A 138 7.59 -7.42 9.92
C ARG A 138 8.06 -6.35 10.92
N TYR A 139 7.41 -5.19 10.94
CA TYR A 139 7.71 -4.13 11.90
C TYR A 139 7.49 -4.60 13.35
N TYR A 140 6.41 -5.34 13.62
CA TYR A 140 6.13 -5.85 14.96
C TYR A 140 7.15 -6.91 15.37
N ASP A 141 7.61 -7.74 14.43
CA ASP A 141 8.70 -8.70 14.71
C ASP A 141 10.00 -7.98 15.12
N ARG A 142 10.31 -6.83 14.50
CA ARG A 142 11.47 -6.00 14.89
C ARG A 142 11.29 -5.38 16.26
N LEU A 143 10.08 -4.91 16.58
CA LEU A 143 9.78 -4.39 17.92
C LEU A 143 9.87 -5.51 18.98
N LEU A 144 9.35 -6.70 18.69
CA LEU A 144 9.44 -7.85 19.61
C LEU A 144 10.89 -8.26 19.85
N LEU A 145 11.71 -8.32 18.80
CA LEU A 145 13.14 -8.59 18.95
C LEU A 145 13.84 -7.55 19.83
N ARG A 146 13.44 -6.27 19.76
CA ARG A 146 14.03 -5.19 20.55
C ARG A 146 13.60 -5.23 22.02
N GLU A 147 12.30 -5.38 22.28
CA GLU A 147 11.73 -5.29 23.64
C GLU A 147 11.77 -6.62 24.39
N HIS A 148 11.60 -7.75 23.69
CA HIS A 148 11.45 -9.09 24.25
C HIS A 148 12.19 -10.15 23.41
N PRO A 149 13.54 -10.09 23.36
CA PRO A 149 14.35 -10.98 22.51
C PRO A 149 14.12 -12.47 22.81
N ASP A 150 13.95 -12.85 24.08
CA ASP A 150 13.71 -14.24 24.49
C ASP A 150 12.42 -14.81 23.88
N VAL A 151 11.35 -13.99 23.89
CA VAL A 151 10.06 -14.38 23.31
C VAL A 151 10.16 -14.46 21.80
N PHE A 152 10.88 -13.52 21.18
CA PHE A 152 11.11 -13.56 19.74
C PHE A 152 11.83 -14.83 19.30
N GLU A 153 12.83 -15.29 20.05
CA GLU A 153 13.54 -16.52 19.71
C GLU A 153 12.62 -17.75 19.80
N ILE A 154 11.78 -17.85 20.83
CA ILE A 154 10.77 -18.92 20.95
C ILE A 154 9.81 -18.90 19.75
N VAL A 155 9.29 -17.73 19.38
CA VAL A 155 8.38 -17.58 18.22
C VAL A 155 9.09 -17.96 16.93
N LYS A 156 10.34 -17.53 16.75
CA LYS A 156 11.16 -17.85 15.57
C LYS A 156 11.38 -19.35 15.44
N GLN A 157 11.73 -20.05 16.52
CA GLN A 157 11.92 -21.50 16.52
C GLN A 157 10.60 -22.23 16.18
N LYS A 158 9.48 -21.81 16.77
CA LYS A 158 8.15 -22.35 16.41
C LYS A 158 7.84 -22.19 14.93
N ARG A 159 8.12 -21.02 14.35
CA ARG A 159 7.94 -20.74 12.92
C ARG A 159 8.86 -21.59 12.03
N ILE A 160 10.10 -21.87 12.46
CA ILE A 160 11.03 -22.75 11.74
C ILE A 160 10.50 -24.19 11.71
N LEU A 161 10.11 -24.73 12.87
CA LEU A 161 9.56 -26.09 12.97
C LEU A 161 8.28 -26.23 12.12
N SER A 162 7.40 -25.23 12.17
CA SER A 162 6.19 -25.18 11.34
C SER A 162 6.52 -25.09 9.84
N ALA A 163 7.55 -24.34 9.45
CA ALA A 163 7.97 -24.28 8.05
C ALA A 163 8.59 -25.61 7.58
N GLN A 164 9.34 -26.30 8.44
CA GLN A 164 9.90 -27.63 8.14
C GLN A 164 8.78 -28.66 7.94
N SER A 165 7.79 -28.69 8.83
CA SER A 165 6.64 -29.60 8.68
C SER A 165 5.81 -29.26 7.44
N TYR A 166 5.62 -27.98 7.13
CA TYR A 166 4.91 -27.55 5.91
C TYR A 166 5.61 -28.02 4.63
N ARG A 167 6.95 -28.02 4.58
CA ARG A 167 7.73 -28.50 3.42
C ARG A 167 7.50 -29.97 3.10
N LEU A 168 7.06 -30.76 4.07
CA LEU A 168 6.74 -32.18 3.87
C LEU A 168 5.34 -32.39 3.29
N THR A 169 4.52 -31.34 3.23
CA THR A 169 3.16 -31.44 2.68
C THR A 169 3.17 -31.43 1.15
N PRO A 170 2.19 -32.07 0.48
CA PRO A 170 2.06 -32.00 -0.98
C PRO A 170 1.93 -30.55 -1.50
N ASP A 171 1.38 -29.66 -0.68
CA ASP A 171 1.19 -28.25 -1.03
C ASP A 171 2.50 -27.45 -1.16
N ALA A 172 3.61 -27.97 -0.61
CA ALA A 172 4.94 -27.39 -0.75
C ALA A 172 5.71 -27.91 -1.98
N GLN A 173 5.13 -28.82 -2.76
CA GLN A 173 5.73 -29.32 -4.00
C GLN A 173 5.78 -28.23 -5.08
N LYS A 174 6.82 -28.27 -5.92
CA LYS A 174 7.10 -27.25 -6.94
C LYS A 174 5.90 -27.00 -7.87
N ASP A 175 5.25 -28.07 -8.33
CA ASP A 175 4.10 -27.96 -9.24
C ASP A 175 2.91 -27.27 -8.58
N ARG A 176 2.65 -27.56 -7.30
CA ARG A 176 1.61 -26.89 -6.51
C ARG A 176 1.94 -25.42 -6.27
N LEU A 177 3.21 -25.10 -6.01
CA LEU A 177 3.66 -23.72 -5.86
C LEU A 177 3.46 -22.91 -7.14
N ALA A 178 3.77 -23.49 -8.31
CA ALA A 178 3.55 -22.84 -9.61
C ALA A 178 2.06 -22.54 -9.86
N VAL A 179 1.17 -23.49 -9.58
CA VAL A 179 -0.29 -23.28 -9.69
C VAL A 179 -0.76 -22.18 -8.73
N ARG A 180 -0.26 -22.16 -7.49
CA ARG A 180 -0.63 -21.15 -6.49
C ARG A 180 -0.13 -19.75 -6.85
N GLU A 181 1.05 -19.66 -7.44
CA GLU A 181 1.60 -18.42 -7.98
C GLU A 181 0.70 -17.88 -9.10
N GLU A 182 0.35 -18.72 -10.06
CA GLU A 182 -0.51 -18.33 -11.18
C GLU A 182 -1.90 -17.87 -10.72
N VAL A 183 -2.53 -18.61 -9.81
CA VAL A 183 -3.81 -18.21 -9.21
C VAL A 183 -3.69 -16.87 -8.48
N LYS A 184 -2.58 -16.61 -7.79
CA LYS A 184 -2.35 -15.32 -7.11
C LYS A 184 -2.14 -14.18 -8.11
N ARG A 185 -1.41 -14.42 -9.20
CA ARG A 185 -1.21 -13.46 -10.29
C ARG A 185 -2.55 -13.05 -10.90
N LEU A 186 -3.37 -14.02 -11.32
CA LEU A 186 -4.70 -13.78 -11.88
C LEU A 186 -5.64 -13.07 -10.89
N ARG A 187 -5.55 -13.39 -9.59
CA ARG A 187 -6.31 -12.67 -8.55
C ARG A 187 -5.86 -11.21 -8.41
N ALA A 188 -4.55 -10.95 -8.51
CA ALA A 188 -4.02 -9.60 -8.44
C ALA A 188 -4.46 -8.75 -9.65
N GLU A 189 -4.53 -9.35 -10.85
CA GLU A 189 -5.01 -8.69 -12.07
C GLU A 189 -6.48 -8.25 -11.99
N ARG A 190 -7.33 -9.00 -11.26
CA ARG A 190 -8.74 -8.65 -11.04
C ARG A 190 -8.96 -7.46 -10.09
N LEU A 191 -7.94 -7.05 -9.33
CA LEU A 191 -8.08 -5.94 -8.38
C LEU A 191 -8.00 -4.60 -9.13
N LEU A 192 -9.16 -4.08 -9.51
CA LEU A 192 -9.31 -2.80 -10.20
C LEU A 192 -8.65 -1.63 -9.44
N ARG A 193 -8.03 -0.74 -10.23
CA ARG A 193 -7.42 0.53 -9.80
C ARG A 193 -8.24 1.69 -10.40
N PRO A 194 -9.37 2.07 -9.79
CA PRO A 194 -10.36 2.94 -10.41
C PRO A 194 -9.88 4.33 -10.85
N TYR A 195 -8.87 4.95 -10.22
CA TYR A 195 -8.45 6.30 -10.62
C TYR A 195 -7.74 6.36 -11.97
N GLU A 196 -7.08 5.28 -12.40
CA GLU A 196 -6.51 5.21 -13.75
C GLU A 196 -7.62 5.29 -14.82
N ALA A 197 -8.84 4.80 -14.51
CA ALA A 197 -9.99 4.85 -15.41
C ALA A 197 -10.82 6.14 -15.34
N GLN A 198 -10.83 6.84 -14.20
CA GLN A 198 -11.60 8.08 -14.02
C GLN A 198 -10.94 9.30 -14.68
N ILE A 199 -9.61 9.31 -14.82
CA ILE A 199 -8.89 10.39 -15.52
C ILE A 199 -9.24 10.40 -17.01
N THR A 200 -9.40 9.23 -17.63
CA THR A 200 -9.82 9.12 -19.04
C THR A 200 -11.22 9.70 -19.23
N GLU A 201 -12.14 9.39 -18.33
CA GLU A 201 -13.54 9.84 -18.38
C GLU A 201 -13.69 11.36 -18.10
N TYR A 202 -12.82 11.96 -17.28
CA TYR A 202 -12.80 13.42 -17.08
C TYR A 202 -12.26 14.17 -18.29
N LEU A 203 -11.26 13.62 -19.00
CA LEU A 203 -10.69 14.23 -20.21
C LEU A 203 -11.58 14.07 -21.45
N GLU A 204 -12.47 13.09 -21.46
CA GLU A 204 -13.45 12.90 -22.54
C GLU A 204 -14.68 13.81 -22.38
N ASN A 205 -14.88 14.39 -21.20
CA ASN A 205 -16.03 15.23 -20.85
C ASN A 205 -15.66 16.72 -20.63
N VAL A 206 -14.45 17.13 -21.03
CA VAL A 206 -13.98 18.53 -21.10
C VAL A 206 -13.57 18.82 -22.54
#